data_AF-A0A418CZU4-F1
#
_entry.id   AF-A0A418CZU4-F1
#
_cell.length_a   1.000
_cell.length_b   1.000
_cell.length_c   1.000
_cell.angle_alpha   90.00
_cell.angle_beta   90.00
_cell.angle_gamma   90.00
#
_symmetry.space_group_name_H-M   'P 1'
#
loop_
_entity.id
_entity.type
_entity.pdbx_description
1 polymer ?
#
loop_
_entity_poly.entity_id
_entity_poly.type
_entity_poly.pdbx_seq_one_letter_code
_entity_poly.pdbx_strand_id
1 'polypeptide(L)'
;MLLLFFVVATWMPAAHASVFAGFEIGREFSFLGKFCFTWDANYSHVVGEITAHIRTPDDGVKLAIYDDEDAFWAFISTDPSCDCTCKLADEHTKAVFDVPRASDASQTFSLNYTIREHLRPRFWYVALAKCVPGGDSYVPTLQSLTPANFQHYYFTAWYSIHMVQAVTRSEVPVFQEGLTTVYTVSGVLSGLLVLIQLQSKLRLTQESFHPIVQLLTGLVALTFLTNASLGLHFYAFELNGIGAPLPLCLARIFQVINRVGMLLLAMLIAKGWTINAIALHGRTWLTTVMLTYSVLYLSLAVWYLGYVDPASTLYMYDSVPGLAICSLQIIVYAWFVQHLVATRAKEDDIAKRRFFLQVKSHPEGVLSKTFGG
;
A
#
# COMPACT_ATOMS: atom_id res chain seq x y z
N MET A 1 -32.38 0.20 3.73
CA MET A 1 -31.34 0.01 2.69
C MET A 1 -29.92 0.14 3.26
N LEU A 2 -29.58 1.22 3.99
CA LEU A 2 -28.28 1.35 4.71
C LEU A 2 -28.00 0.23 5.73
N LEU A 3 -29.02 -0.22 6.46
CA LEU A 3 -28.92 -1.33 7.43
C LEU A 3 -28.62 -2.69 6.79
N LEU A 4 -29.04 -2.93 5.54
CA LEU A 4 -28.76 -4.19 4.84
C LEU A 4 -27.30 -4.25 4.34
N PHE A 5 -26.70 -3.09 4.04
CA PHE A 5 -25.31 -2.99 3.59
C PHE A 5 -24.30 -3.18 4.73
N PHE A 6 -24.61 -2.70 5.94
CA PHE A 6 -23.77 -2.98 7.12
C PHE A 6 -23.70 -4.48 7.44
N VAL A 7 -24.80 -5.21 7.23
CA VAL A 7 -24.87 -6.67 7.48
C VAL A 7 -23.98 -7.45 6.49
N VAL A 8 -23.91 -7.04 5.22
CA VAL A 8 -23.03 -7.67 4.22
C VAL A 8 -21.55 -7.39 4.49
N ALA A 9 -21.20 -6.23 5.06
CA ALA A 9 -19.82 -5.89 5.40
C ALA A 9 -19.30 -6.62 6.65
N THR A 10 -20.19 -7.15 7.49
CA THR A 10 -19.84 -7.87 8.75
C THR A 10 -19.83 -9.40 8.61
N TRP A 11 -20.23 -9.94 7.46
CA TRP A 11 -20.27 -11.37 7.19
C TRP A 11 -19.30 -11.70 6.06
N MET A 12 -18.01 -11.50 6.31
CA MET A 12 -16.99 -12.12 5.49
C MET A 12 -16.47 -13.35 6.26
N PRO A 13 -16.63 -14.56 5.70
CA PRO A 13 -16.08 -15.78 6.30
C PRO A 13 -14.57 -15.66 6.42
N ALA A 14 -13.93 -16.61 7.13
CA ALA A 14 -12.48 -16.70 7.21
C ALA A 14 -11.86 -16.52 5.80
N ALA A 15 -11.08 -15.45 5.64
CA ALA A 15 -10.41 -15.13 4.39
C ALA A 15 -9.28 -16.16 4.18
N HIS A 16 -9.49 -17.04 3.20
CA HIS A 16 -8.52 -18.02 2.75
C HIS A 16 -7.74 -17.39 1.60
N ALA A 17 -6.55 -16.88 1.88
CA ALA A 17 -5.73 -16.10 0.97
C ALA A 17 -4.41 -16.84 0.73
N SER A 18 -4.42 -17.94 -0.01
CA SER A 18 -3.19 -18.71 -0.25
C SER A 18 -2.35 -18.12 -1.41
N VAL A 19 -1.35 -17.28 -1.11
CA VAL A 19 -0.38 -16.77 -2.11
C VAL A 19 1.01 -17.33 -2.00
N PHE A 20 1.47 -17.66 -0.79
CA PHE A 20 2.86 -18.10 -0.62
C PHE A 20 3.03 -19.56 -1.06
N ALA A 21 2.53 -19.90 -2.25
CA ALA A 21 2.70 -21.17 -2.90
C ALA A 21 3.23 -20.96 -4.32
N GLY A 22 4.19 -21.77 -4.71
CA GLY A 22 4.83 -21.61 -6.00
C GLY A 22 6.00 -22.56 -6.23
N PHE A 23 6.74 -22.25 -7.29
CA PHE A 23 7.98 -22.93 -7.64
C PHE A 23 9.10 -21.89 -7.69
N GLU A 24 10.14 -22.12 -6.91
CA GLU A 24 11.29 -21.24 -6.77
C GLU A 24 12.53 -21.87 -7.41
N ILE A 25 13.30 -21.05 -8.14
CA ILE A 25 14.67 -21.38 -8.55
C ILE A 25 15.58 -20.35 -7.88
N GLY A 26 16.10 -20.71 -6.72
CA GLY A 26 16.96 -19.82 -5.94
C GLY A 26 18.44 -20.07 -6.21
N ARG A 27 19.24 -19.00 -6.10
CA ARG A 27 20.70 -19.08 -5.99
C ARG A 27 21.08 -18.64 -4.59
N GLU A 28 21.61 -19.57 -3.80
CA GLU A 28 22.06 -19.39 -2.41
C GLU A 28 21.00 -18.92 -1.40
N PHE A 29 20.28 -17.84 -1.69
CA PHE A 29 19.25 -17.26 -0.83
C PHE A 29 18.11 -16.74 -1.70
N SER A 30 16.88 -17.17 -1.42
CA SER A 30 15.67 -16.67 -2.07
C SER A 30 14.61 -16.31 -1.06
N PHE A 31 14.11 -15.08 -1.15
CA PHE A 31 12.99 -14.57 -0.37
C PHE A 31 11.68 -15.16 -0.91
N LEU A 32 10.90 -15.81 -0.05
CA LEU A 32 9.61 -16.38 -0.43
C LEU A 32 8.44 -15.45 -0.14
N GLY A 33 8.50 -14.71 0.97
CA GLY A 33 7.37 -13.89 1.38
C GLY A 33 7.51 -13.27 2.76
N LYS A 34 6.68 -12.27 3.01
CA LYS A 34 6.56 -11.59 4.29
C LYS A 34 5.11 -11.44 4.71
N PHE A 35 4.88 -11.43 6.01
CA PHE A 35 3.55 -11.25 6.59
C PHE A 35 3.62 -10.46 7.88
N CYS A 36 2.64 -9.59 8.12
CA CYS A 36 2.57 -8.79 9.34
C CYS A 36 1.59 -9.43 10.32
N PHE A 37 2.11 -9.96 11.42
CA PHE A 37 1.32 -10.57 12.48
C PHE A 37 0.93 -9.54 13.54
N THR A 38 -0.15 -9.82 14.26
CA THR A 38 -0.60 -9.02 15.41
C THR A 38 0.27 -9.31 16.64
N TRP A 39 -0.04 -8.69 17.77
CA TRP A 39 0.68 -8.83 19.03
C TRP A 39 -0.28 -9.03 20.22
N ASP A 40 0.22 -9.62 21.29
CA ASP A 40 -0.45 -9.75 22.57
C ASP A 40 0.42 -9.09 23.64
N ALA A 41 -0.04 -7.96 24.19
CA ALA A 41 0.69 -7.20 25.21
C ALA A 41 1.10 -8.04 26.43
N ASN A 42 0.34 -9.09 26.75
CA ASN A 42 0.61 -9.97 27.88
C ASN A 42 1.57 -11.13 27.55
N TYR A 43 1.97 -11.28 26.28
CA TYR A 43 2.81 -12.36 25.75
C TYR A 43 2.29 -13.78 26.10
N SER A 44 1.00 -13.86 26.39
CA SER A 44 0.34 -15.05 26.93
C SER A 44 -0.20 -15.94 25.82
N HIS A 45 -0.55 -15.34 24.68
CA HIS A 45 -1.17 -16.03 23.55
C HIS A 45 -0.25 -16.09 22.33
N VAL A 46 -0.44 -17.14 21.53
CA VAL A 46 0.10 -17.22 20.18
C VAL A 46 -0.68 -16.23 19.33
N VAL A 47 0.03 -15.43 18.54
CA VAL A 47 -0.55 -14.35 17.71
C VAL A 47 -0.57 -14.72 16.23
N GLY A 48 0.30 -15.66 15.83
CA GLY A 48 0.41 -16.12 14.45
C GLY A 48 0.97 -17.52 14.33
N GLU A 49 0.73 -18.15 13.19
CA GLU A 49 1.24 -19.47 12.83
C GLU A 49 1.78 -19.42 11.39
N ILE A 50 2.97 -19.96 11.19
CA ILE A 50 3.55 -20.21 9.86
C ILE A 50 3.52 -21.71 9.64
N THR A 51 2.65 -22.17 8.75
CA THR A 51 2.64 -23.55 8.27
C THR A 51 3.31 -23.60 6.90
N ALA A 52 4.38 -24.38 6.76
CA ALA A 52 5.11 -24.49 5.50
C ALA A 52 5.12 -25.94 5.00
N HIS A 53 4.80 -26.12 3.73
CA HIS A 53 4.92 -27.39 3.00
C HIS A 53 5.92 -27.18 1.86
N ILE A 54 7.08 -27.83 1.94
CA ILE A 54 8.19 -27.61 1.00
C ILE A 54 8.65 -28.94 0.44
N ARG A 55 8.92 -28.95 -0.87
CA ARG A 55 9.45 -30.09 -1.59
C ARG A 55 10.60 -29.61 -2.47
N THR A 56 11.75 -30.23 -2.32
CA THR A 56 12.94 -29.91 -3.10
C THR A 56 13.65 -31.20 -3.52
N PRO A 57 14.14 -31.30 -4.77
CA PRO A 57 14.98 -32.41 -5.20
C PRO A 57 16.46 -32.19 -4.83
N ASP A 58 16.80 -31.05 -4.21
CA ASP A 58 18.16 -30.62 -3.92
C ASP A 58 18.53 -30.89 -2.46
N ASP A 59 19.79 -31.25 -2.23
CA ASP A 59 20.34 -31.40 -0.88
C ASP A 59 20.84 -30.05 -0.33
N GLY A 60 20.84 -29.92 1.00
CA GLY A 60 21.37 -28.75 1.71
C GLY A 60 20.49 -27.51 1.66
N VAL A 61 19.23 -27.65 1.24
CA VAL A 61 18.25 -26.57 1.28
C VAL A 61 17.76 -26.37 2.71
N LYS A 62 17.71 -25.13 3.16
CA LYS A 62 17.27 -24.71 4.48
C LYS A 62 16.15 -23.69 4.37
N LEU A 63 15.17 -23.80 5.26
CA LEU A 63 14.12 -22.81 5.47
C LEU A 63 14.53 -21.92 6.64
N ALA A 64 14.58 -20.60 6.41
CA ALA A 64 14.92 -19.63 7.43
C ALA A 64 13.78 -18.65 7.67
N ILE A 65 13.55 -18.33 8.94
CA ILE A 65 12.52 -17.41 9.41
C ILE A 65 13.18 -16.23 10.12
N TYR A 66 12.71 -15.02 9.81
CA TYR A 66 13.21 -13.75 10.35
C TYR A 66 12.04 -12.89 10.81
N ASP A 67 12.32 -11.90 11.66
CA ASP A 67 11.42 -10.77 11.92
C ASP A 67 12.03 -9.45 11.43
N ASP A 68 11.33 -8.36 11.72
CA ASP A 68 11.69 -6.99 11.33
C ASP A 68 12.63 -6.28 12.31
N GLU A 69 13.21 -6.98 13.29
CA GLU A 69 14.20 -6.38 14.19
C GLU A 69 15.53 -6.11 13.46
N ASP A 70 16.23 -5.06 13.90
CA ASP A 70 17.44 -4.57 13.24
C ASP A 70 18.53 -5.65 13.09
N ALA A 71 18.59 -6.60 14.02
CA ALA A 71 19.56 -7.69 14.03
C ALA A 71 19.25 -8.85 13.05
N PHE A 72 18.05 -8.90 12.45
CA PHE A 72 17.60 -10.02 11.61
C PHE A 72 17.46 -9.58 10.15
N TRP A 73 16.23 -9.44 9.62
CA TRP A 73 16.01 -9.16 8.19
C TRP A 73 16.70 -7.88 7.74
N ALA A 74 16.65 -6.83 8.57
CA ALA A 74 17.29 -5.56 8.26
C ALA A 74 18.82 -5.70 8.14
N PHE A 75 19.47 -6.41 9.05
CA PHE A 75 20.91 -6.67 8.99
C PHE A 75 21.29 -7.43 7.72
N ILE A 76 20.67 -8.59 7.47
CA ILE A 76 21.05 -9.47 6.35
C ILE A 76 20.75 -8.89 4.96
N SER A 77 19.88 -7.89 4.89
CA SER A 77 19.53 -7.21 3.63
C SER A 77 20.36 -5.96 3.37
N THR A 78 20.97 -5.37 4.40
CA THR A 78 21.71 -4.11 4.28
C THR A 78 23.22 -4.26 4.40
N ASP A 79 23.71 -5.24 5.15
CA ASP A 79 25.14 -5.46 5.32
C ASP A 79 25.74 -6.18 4.11
N PRO A 80 26.64 -5.55 3.33
CA PRO A 80 27.27 -6.16 2.16
C PRO A 80 28.28 -7.27 2.51
N SER A 81 28.72 -7.36 3.77
CA SER A 81 29.63 -8.40 4.23
C SER A 81 28.93 -9.69 4.66
N CYS A 82 27.60 -9.67 4.78
CA CYS A 82 26.82 -10.83 5.19
C CYS A 82 26.58 -11.78 4.01
N ASP A 83 27.47 -12.76 3.90
CA ASP A 83 27.42 -13.87 2.93
C ASP A 83 26.27 -14.86 3.24
N CYS A 84 26.04 -15.86 2.39
CA CYS A 84 24.96 -16.83 2.60
C CYS A 84 24.99 -17.49 4.00
N THR A 85 26.18 -17.80 4.52
CA THR A 85 26.33 -18.44 5.82
C THR A 85 25.98 -17.51 6.97
N CYS A 86 26.39 -16.24 6.87
CA CYS A 86 25.97 -15.18 7.78
C CYS A 86 24.45 -15.03 7.83
N LYS A 87 23.77 -15.09 6.67
CA LYS A 87 22.30 -15.00 6.59
C LYS A 87 21.59 -16.13 7.34
N LEU A 88 22.22 -17.29 7.48
CA LEU A 88 21.69 -18.45 8.19
C LEU A 88 22.22 -18.60 9.62
N ALA A 89 23.00 -17.64 10.10
CA ALA A 89 23.53 -17.69 11.47
C ALA A 89 22.41 -17.51 12.50
N ASP A 90 22.53 -18.20 13.63
CA ASP A 90 21.57 -18.10 14.75
C ASP A 90 21.48 -16.66 15.31
N GLU A 91 22.53 -15.85 15.12
CA GLU A 91 22.58 -14.44 15.52
C GLU A 91 21.63 -13.55 14.69
N HIS A 92 21.31 -13.98 13.46
CA HIS A 92 20.56 -13.19 12.47
C HIS A 92 19.27 -13.88 12.02
N THR A 93 18.89 -15.00 12.64
CA THR A 93 17.68 -15.76 12.32
C THR A 93 16.83 -16.00 13.57
N LYS A 94 15.52 -16.18 13.39
CA LYS A 94 14.63 -16.64 14.48
C LYS A 94 14.57 -18.15 14.54
N ALA A 95 14.64 -18.80 13.38
CA ALA A 95 14.72 -20.24 13.26
C ALA A 95 15.24 -20.66 11.88
N VAL A 96 15.98 -21.76 11.84
CA VAL A 96 16.45 -22.40 10.61
C VAL A 96 16.10 -23.89 10.66
N PHE A 97 15.57 -24.42 9.56
CA PHE A 97 15.18 -25.82 9.45
C PHE A 97 15.78 -26.44 8.20
N ASP A 98 16.37 -27.62 8.34
CA ASP A 98 16.84 -28.42 7.19
C ASP A 98 15.64 -28.99 6.44
N VAL A 99 15.56 -28.70 5.13
CA VAL A 99 14.55 -29.25 4.24
C VAL A 99 15.13 -30.52 3.62
N PRO A 100 14.65 -31.72 3.98
CA PRO A 100 15.17 -32.96 3.43
C PRO A 100 14.87 -33.05 1.94
N ARG A 101 15.81 -33.64 1.20
CA ARG A 101 15.63 -33.99 -0.21
C ARG A 101 14.43 -34.91 -0.36
N ALA A 102 13.52 -34.54 -1.27
CA ALA A 102 12.38 -35.35 -1.64
C ALA A 102 12.74 -36.23 -2.85
N SER A 103 12.74 -37.56 -2.67
CA SER A 103 12.94 -38.50 -3.77
C SER A 103 11.67 -38.67 -4.63
N ASP A 104 10.50 -38.48 -4.03
CA ASP A 104 9.19 -38.66 -4.64
C ASP A 104 8.22 -37.52 -4.30
N ALA A 105 7.12 -37.41 -5.07
CA ALA A 105 6.09 -36.38 -4.85
C ALA A 105 5.35 -36.50 -3.51
N SER A 106 5.44 -37.65 -2.82
CA SER A 106 4.83 -37.87 -1.51
C SER A 106 5.68 -37.37 -0.34
N GLN A 107 6.97 -37.09 -0.56
CA GLN A 107 7.87 -36.56 0.47
C GLN A 107 7.79 -35.03 0.46
N THR A 108 6.99 -34.48 1.37
CA THR A 108 6.86 -33.04 1.58
C THR A 108 7.27 -32.70 2.99
N PHE A 109 8.30 -31.88 3.13
CA PHE A 109 8.68 -31.29 4.42
C PHE A 109 7.52 -30.44 4.93
N SER A 110 7.11 -30.66 6.17
CA SER A 110 6.02 -29.92 6.80
C SER A 110 6.48 -29.31 8.11
N LEU A 111 6.29 -28.00 8.25
CA LEU A 111 6.61 -27.24 9.46
C LEU A 111 5.36 -26.53 9.95
N ASN A 112 5.19 -26.49 11.26
CA ASN A 112 4.29 -25.56 11.93
C ASN A 112 5.07 -24.77 12.97
N TYR A 113 5.22 -23.46 12.75
CA TYR A 113 5.96 -22.54 13.61
C TYR A 113 5.00 -21.51 14.21
N THR A 114 4.95 -21.45 15.53
CA THR A 114 4.06 -20.52 16.26
C THR A 114 4.79 -19.24 16.62
N ILE A 115 4.12 -18.10 16.46
CA ILE A 115 4.67 -16.78 16.73
C ILE A 115 4.01 -16.20 17.98
N ARG A 116 4.84 -15.60 18.85
CA ARG A 116 4.42 -14.77 19.97
C ARG A 116 5.10 -13.42 19.84
N GLU A 117 4.35 -12.35 19.98
CA GLU A 117 4.84 -10.97 19.91
C GLU A 117 4.12 -10.14 20.98
N HIS A 118 4.80 -9.19 21.62
CA HIS A 118 4.27 -8.44 22.77
C HIS A 118 4.27 -6.93 22.61
N LEU A 119 5.11 -6.35 21.74
CA LEU A 119 5.28 -4.90 21.69
C LEU A 119 4.36 -4.24 20.65
N ARG A 120 4.36 -4.77 19.43
CA ARG A 120 3.68 -4.19 18.26
C ARG A 120 3.51 -5.22 17.15
N PRO A 121 2.69 -4.96 16.11
CA PRO A 121 2.71 -5.76 14.90
C PRO A 121 4.11 -5.76 14.29
N ARG A 122 4.53 -6.93 13.80
CA ARG A 122 5.83 -7.10 13.15
C ARG A 122 5.70 -7.84 11.84
N PHE A 123 6.54 -7.44 10.90
CA PHE A 123 6.76 -8.23 9.70
C PHE A 123 7.65 -9.42 10.03
N TRP A 124 7.21 -10.59 9.60
CA TRP A 124 7.97 -11.82 9.60
C TRP A 124 8.26 -12.20 8.16
N TYR A 125 9.45 -12.75 7.94
CA TYR A 125 9.98 -13.07 6.62
C TYR A 125 10.35 -14.54 6.57
N VAL A 126 10.11 -15.15 5.41
CA VAL A 126 10.48 -16.54 5.14
C VAL A 126 11.33 -16.57 3.89
N ALA A 127 12.46 -17.28 3.97
CA ALA A 127 13.39 -17.46 2.88
C ALA A 127 13.86 -18.91 2.79
N LEU A 128 14.22 -19.34 1.59
CA LEU A 128 14.96 -20.57 1.35
C LEU A 128 16.41 -20.24 1.06
N ALA A 129 17.31 -21.09 1.52
CA ALA A 129 18.72 -20.93 1.25
C ALA A 129 19.42 -22.26 1.04
N LYS A 130 20.49 -22.24 0.24
CA LYS A 130 21.41 -23.35 0.03
C LYS A 130 22.81 -22.76 -0.09
N CYS A 131 23.50 -22.67 1.05
CA CYS A 131 24.84 -22.10 1.09
C CYS A 131 25.86 -23.14 0.66
N VAL A 132 26.65 -22.81 -0.36
CA VAL A 132 27.76 -23.62 -0.84
C VAL A 132 29.06 -22.83 -0.74
N PRO A 133 30.20 -23.46 -0.41
CA PRO A 133 31.47 -22.76 -0.32
C PRO A 133 31.82 -22.02 -1.61
N GLY A 134 32.04 -20.70 -1.51
CA GLY A 134 32.37 -19.85 -2.65
C GLY A 134 31.21 -19.51 -3.58
N GLY A 135 29.96 -19.87 -3.24
CA GLY A 135 28.79 -19.57 -4.06
C GLY A 135 28.54 -18.07 -4.26
N ASP A 136 28.73 -17.24 -3.22
CA ASP A 136 28.53 -15.79 -3.30
C ASP A 136 29.50 -15.13 -4.30
N SER A 137 30.67 -15.74 -4.48
CA SER A 137 31.69 -15.31 -5.45
C SER A 137 31.52 -15.92 -6.85
N TYR A 138 30.62 -16.89 -7.01
CA TYR A 138 30.42 -17.61 -8.27
C TYR A 138 29.63 -16.75 -9.27
N VAL A 139 30.31 -16.33 -10.33
CA VAL A 139 29.70 -15.63 -11.47
C VAL A 139 29.54 -16.61 -12.63
N PRO A 140 28.31 -17.06 -12.94
CA PRO A 140 28.09 -18.01 -14.03
C PRO A 140 28.43 -17.35 -15.38
N THR A 141 29.25 -18.04 -16.17
CA THR A 141 29.50 -17.71 -17.58
C THR A 141 28.72 -18.68 -18.47
N LEU A 142 28.48 -18.32 -19.74
CA LEU A 142 27.75 -19.19 -20.67
C LEU A 142 28.35 -20.61 -20.76
N GLN A 143 29.67 -20.72 -20.63
CA GLN A 143 30.40 -21.99 -20.64
C GLN A 143 30.26 -22.79 -19.34
N SER A 144 29.94 -22.14 -18.21
CA SER A 144 29.78 -22.78 -16.90
C SER A 144 28.34 -23.18 -16.59
N LEU A 145 27.39 -23.00 -17.51
CA LEU A 145 26.01 -23.50 -17.43
C LEU A 145 25.92 -25.01 -17.72
N THR A 146 26.60 -25.81 -16.91
CA THR A 146 26.45 -27.27 -16.93
C THR A 146 25.39 -27.70 -15.89
N PRO A 147 24.71 -28.85 -16.08
CA PRO A 147 23.77 -29.37 -15.09
C PRO A 147 24.40 -29.55 -13.71
N ALA A 148 25.68 -29.94 -13.64
CA ALA A 148 26.41 -30.12 -12.39
C ALA A 148 26.60 -28.79 -11.65
N ASN A 149 27.01 -27.72 -12.35
CA ASN A 149 27.15 -26.40 -11.75
C ASN A 149 25.80 -25.82 -11.34
N PHE A 150 24.74 -26.07 -12.12
CA PHE A 150 23.40 -25.66 -11.75
C PHE A 150 22.96 -26.34 -10.44
N GLN A 151 23.09 -27.66 -10.33
CA GLN A 151 22.76 -28.41 -9.10
C GLN A 151 23.65 -28.06 -7.92
N HIS A 152 24.86 -27.53 -8.15
CA HIS A 152 25.73 -27.09 -7.07
C HIS A 152 25.31 -25.71 -6.53
N TYR A 153 25.18 -24.70 -7.40
CA TYR A 153 24.96 -23.31 -7.00
C TYR A 153 23.50 -22.88 -6.89
N TYR A 154 22.58 -23.65 -7.47
CA TYR A 154 21.15 -23.37 -7.46
C TYR A 154 20.39 -24.45 -6.68
N PHE A 155 19.19 -24.10 -6.27
CA PHE A 155 18.20 -25.02 -5.75
C PHE A 155 16.85 -24.76 -6.39
N THR A 156 16.03 -25.80 -6.41
CA THR A 156 14.66 -25.74 -6.86
C THR A 156 13.74 -26.20 -5.74
N ALA A 157 12.64 -25.50 -5.52
CA ALA A 157 11.70 -25.86 -4.47
C ALA A 157 10.27 -25.54 -4.87
N TRP A 158 9.38 -26.51 -4.68
CA TRP A 158 7.95 -26.25 -4.60
C TRP A 158 7.61 -25.95 -3.16
N TYR A 159 6.91 -24.85 -2.91
CA TYR A 159 6.50 -24.46 -1.58
C TYR A 159 5.02 -24.10 -1.54
N SER A 160 4.42 -24.27 -0.37
CA SER A 160 3.11 -23.75 0.00
C SER A 160 3.17 -23.36 1.47
N ILE A 161 3.13 -22.06 1.74
CA ILE A 161 3.28 -21.46 3.05
C ILE A 161 1.98 -20.74 3.38
N HIS A 162 1.44 -21.06 4.54
CA HIS A 162 0.26 -20.43 5.10
C HIS A 162 0.70 -19.63 6.32
N MET A 163 0.50 -18.32 6.26
CA MET A 163 0.76 -17.41 7.37
C MET A 163 -0.59 -16.96 7.91
N VAL A 164 -0.96 -17.48 9.07
CA VAL A 164 -2.32 -17.37 9.61
C VAL A 164 -2.30 -16.62 10.93
N GLN A 165 -3.17 -15.65 11.10
CA GLN A 165 -3.40 -15.03 12.40
C GLN A 165 -4.08 -16.00 13.36
N ALA A 166 -3.54 -16.16 14.56
CA ALA A 166 -3.99 -17.20 15.49
C ALA A 166 -5.43 -16.98 15.97
N VAL A 167 -5.84 -15.72 16.20
CA VAL A 167 -7.16 -15.37 16.75
C VAL A 167 -8.25 -15.40 15.68
N THR A 168 -8.03 -14.71 14.55
CA THR A 168 -9.04 -14.56 13.50
C THR A 168 -9.05 -15.71 12.49
N ARG A 169 -8.00 -16.55 12.51
CA ARG A 169 -7.71 -17.57 11.47
C ARG A 169 -7.67 -16.98 10.06
N SER A 170 -7.34 -15.69 9.96
CA SER A 170 -7.24 -14.94 8.71
C SER A 170 -5.84 -15.07 8.12
N GLU A 171 -5.75 -15.26 6.80
CA GLU A 171 -4.52 -15.20 6.03
C GLU A 171 -4.26 -13.79 5.46
N VAL A 172 -4.90 -12.77 6.05
CA VAL A 172 -4.70 -11.36 5.68
C VAL A 172 -3.73 -10.71 6.69
N PRO A 173 -2.65 -10.03 6.23
CA PRO A 173 -1.76 -9.30 7.13
C PRO A 173 -2.49 -8.18 7.88
N VAL A 174 -2.07 -7.88 9.12
CA VAL A 174 -2.73 -6.87 9.97
C VAL A 174 -2.89 -5.50 9.30
N PHE A 175 -1.90 -5.05 8.53
CA PHE A 175 -1.97 -3.74 7.85
C PHE A 175 -2.95 -3.69 6.66
N GLN A 176 -3.46 -4.85 6.23
CA GLN A 176 -4.45 -4.97 5.16
C GLN A 176 -5.83 -5.38 5.68
N GLU A 177 -5.94 -5.73 6.95
CA GLU A 177 -7.22 -6.07 7.57
C GLU A 177 -8.20 -4.89 7.49
N GLY A 178 -9.44 -5.20 7.12
CA GLY A 178 -10.51 -4.20 7.01
C GLY A 178 -10.39 -3.25 5.81
N LEU A 179 -9.35 -3.35 4.95
CA LEU A 179 -9.25 -2.51 3.76
C LEU A 179 -10.44 -2.74 2.82
N THR A 180 -10.90 -3.97 2.66
CA THR A 180 -12.11 -4.28 1.87
C THR A 180 -13.32 -3.53 2.42
N THR A 181 -13.52 -3.53 3.73
CA THR A 181 -14.60 -2.78 4.40
C THR A 181 -14.45 -1.28 4.17
N VAL A 182 -13.26 -0.72 4.39
CA VAL A 182 -12.99 0.72 4.24
C VAL A 182 -13.26 1.19 2.80
N TYR A 183 -12.76 0.47 1.80
CA TYR A 183 -12.96 0.85 0.40
C TYR A 183 -14.39 0.58 -0.08
N THR A 184 -15.07 -0.43 0.44
CA THR A 184 -16.49 -0.68 0.14
C THR A 184 -17.36 0.45 0.68
N VAL A 185 -17.19 0.83 1.96
CA VAL A 185 -17.92 1.95 2.56
C VAL A 185 -17.62 3.26 1.83
N SER A 186 -16.34 3.54 1.55
CA SER A 186 -15.93 4.73 0.80
C SER A 186 -16.49 4.74 -0.62
N GLY A 187 -16.58 3.58 -1.27
CA GLY A 187 -17.21 3.37 -2.57
C GLY A 187 -18.70 3.69 -2.53
N VAL A 188 -19.43 3.21 -1.53
CA VAL A 188 -20.86 3.53 -1.36
C VAL A 188 -21.07 5.03 -1.14
N LEU A 189 -20.31 5.65 -0.23
CA LEU A 189 -20.43 7.08 0.06
C LEU A 189 -20.13 7.94 -1.18
N SER A 190 -19.03 7.65 -1.88
CA SER A 190 -18.69 8.35 -3.12
C SER A 190 -19.70 8.10 -4.24
N GLY A 191 -20.28 6.90 -4.33
CA GLY A 191 -21.36 6.59 -5.26
C GLY A 191 -22.63 7.39 -4.99
N LEU A 192 -23.01 7.54 -3.71
CA LEU A 192 -24.12 8.41 -3.31
C LEU A 192 -23.86 9.87 -3.71
N LEU A 193 -22.64 10.37 -3.53
CA LEU A 193 -22.27 11.72 -3.98
C LEU A 193 -22.37 11.87 -5.50
N VAL A 194 -21.94 10.87 -6.28
CA VAL A 194 -22.13 10.87 -7.75
C VAL A 194 -23.61 10.96 -8.11
N LEU A 195 -24.46 10.18 -7.45
CA LEU A 195 -25.91 10.20 -7.69
C LEU A 195 -26.51 11.57 -7.37
N ILE A 196 -26.13 12.18 -6.25
CA ILE A 196 -26.57 13.53 -5.87
C ILE A 196 -26.13 14.56 -6.92
N GLN A 197 -24.87 14.50 -7.37
CA GLN A 197 -24.34 15.42 -8.39
C GLN A 197 -25.00 15.21 -9.76
N LEU A 198 -25.39 13.97 -10.09
CA LEU A 198 -26.11 13.69 -11.34
C LEU A 198 -27.57 14.17 -11.26
N GLN A 199 -28.23 14.02 -10.10
CA GLN A 199 -29.58 14.55 -9.89
C GLN A 199 -29.61 16.08 -9.91
N SER A 200 -28.62 16.74 -9.31
CA SER A 200 -28.50 18.20 -9.37
C SER A 200 -28.28 18.65 -10.81
N LYS A 201 -27.43 17.94 -11.58
CA LYS A 201 -27.21 18.16 -13.02
C LYS A 201 -28.51 18.13 -13.81
N LEU A 202 -29.39 17.15 -13.56
CA LEU A 202 -30.67 16.99 -14.26
C LEU A 202 -31.70 18.07 -13.89
N ARG A 203 -31.56 18.70 -12.71
CA ARG A 203 -32.48 19.74 -12.22
C ARG A 203 -32.03 21.16 -12.56
N LEU A 204 -30.77 21.37 -12.90
CA LEU A 204 -30.22 22.67 -13.29
C LEU A 204 -30.56 22.97 -14.76
N THR A 205 -31.12 24.15 -15.01
CA THR A 205 -31.31 24.69 -16.38
C THR A 205 -29.95 25.01 -17.03
N GLN A 206 -29.87 24.86 -18.36
CA GLN A 206 -28.63 24.83 -19.17
C GLN A 206 -27.63 26.00 -18.95
N GLU A 207 -28.09 27.14 -18.43
CA GLU A 207 -27.32 28.37 -18.22
C GLU A 207 -26.30 28.31 -17.07
N SER A 208 -26.26 27.23 -16.27
CA SER A 208 -25.52 27.18 -15.00
C SER A 208 -24.32 26.21 -14.97
N PHE A 209 -23.85 25.70 -16.10
CA PHE A 209 -22.70 24.77 -16.12
C PHE A 209 -21.36 25.50 -15.98
N HIS A 210 -21.12 25.97 -14.77
CA HIS A 210 -19.86 26.57 -14.40
C HIS A 210 -18.72 25.51 -14.47
N PRO A 211 -17.59 25.77 -15.17
CA PRO A 211 -16.51 24.80 -15.37
C PRO A 211 -15.98 24.14 -14.08
N ILE A 212 -15.99 24.88 -12.96
CA ILE A 212 -15.62 24.34 -11.63
C ILE A 212 -16.55 23.20 -11.18
N VAL A 213 -17.86 23.29 -11.45
CA VAL A 213 -18.83 22.24 -11.06
C VAL A 213 -18.64 21.00 -11.93
N GLN A 214 -18.31 21.17 -13.21
CA GLN A 214 -17.99 20.06 -14.11
C GLN A 214 -16.72 19.33 -13.65
N LEU A 215 -15.66 20.09 -13.30
CA LEU A 215 -14.43 19.54 -12.76
C LEU A 215 -14.68 18.79 -11.45
N LEU A 216 -15.43 19.39 -10.51
CA LEU A 216 -15.81 18.73 -9.25
C LEU A 216 -16.60 17.44 -9.48
N THR A 217 -17.57 17.46 -10.40
CA THR A 217 -18.38 16.26 -10.72
C THR A 217 -17.49 15.15 -11.29
N GLY A 218 -16.55 15.49 -12.17
CA GLY A 218 -15.57 14.55 -12.70
C GLY A 218 -14.68 13.93 -11.61
N LEU A 219 -14.21 14.73 -10.66
CA LEU A 219 -13.36 14.27 -9.56
C LEU A 219 -14.12 13.38 -8.56
N VAL A 220 -15.38 13.70 -8.27
CA VAL A 220 -16.25 12.84 -7.45
C VAL A 220 -16.49 11.49 -8.13
N ALA A 221 -16.76 11.49 -9.44
CA ALA A 221 -16.89 10.25 -10.22
C ALA A 221 -15.60 9.43 -10.23
N LEU A 222 -14.45 10.08 -10.39
CA LEU A 222 -13.14 9.44 -10.35
C LEU A 222 -12.82 8.85 -8.97
N THR A 223 -13.23 9.54 -7.90
CA THR A 223 -13.11 9.05 -6.52
C THR A 223 -13.96 7.78 -6.32
N PHE A 224 -15.18 7.75 -6.86
CA PHE A 224 -16.01 6.54 -6.85
C PHE A 224 -15.34 5.38 -7.60
N LEU A 225 -14.88 5.60 -8.83
CA LEU A 225 -14.19 4.58 -9.62
C LEU A 225 -12.95 4.05 -8.89
N THR A 226 -12.17 4.94 -8.29
CA THR A 226 -11.00 4.58 -7.47
C THR A 226 -11.38 3.64 -6.32
N ASN A 227 -12.36 4.04 -5.50
CA ASN A 227 -12.76 3.27 -4.32
C ASN A 227 -13.40 1.93 -4.71
N ALA A 228 -14.20 1.91 -5.78
CA ALA A 228 -14.80 0.68 -6.30
C ALA A 228 -13.74 -0.30 -6.81
N SER A 229 -12.74 0.19 -7.55
CA SER A 229 -11.63 -0.64 -8.03
C SER A 229 -10.76 -1.18 -6.89
N LEU A 230 -10.50 -0.39 -5.84
CA LEU A 230 -9.77 -0.86 -4.65
C LEU A 230 -10.59 -1.85 -3.83
N GLY A 231 -11.89 -1.59 -3.63
CA GLY A 231 -12.78 -2.52 -2.96
C GLY A 231 -12.82 -3.87 -3.66
N LEU A 232 -12.89 -3.88 -4.99
CA LEU A 232 -12.82 -5.11 -5.79
C LEU A 232 -11.46 -5.81 -5.66
N HIS A 233 -10.35 -5.06 -5.68
CA HIS A 233 -9.01 -5.62 -5.51
C HIS A 233 -8.85 -6.30 -4.15
N PHE A 234 -9.21 -5.62 -3.06
CA PHE A 234 -9.05 -6.15 -1.70
C PHE A 234 -10.05 -7.26 -1.39
N TYR A 235 -11.26 -7.21 -1.94
CA TYR A 235 -12.18 -8.35 -1.89
C TYR A 235 -11.60 -9.59 -2.59
N ALA A 236 -11.04 -9.43 -3.79
CA ALA A 236 -10.36 -10.53 -4.46
C ALA A 236 -9.15 -11.02 -3.65
N PHE A 237 -8.43 -10.09 -2.99
CA PHE A 237 -7.26 -10.40 -2.18
C PHE A 237 -7.63 -11.27 -0.98
N GLU A 238 -8.77 -11.03 -0.33
CA GLU A 238 -9.24 -11.90 0.76
C GLU A 238 -9.58 -13.34 0.30
N LEU A 239 -9.86 -13.53 -1.00
CA LEU A 239 -10.25 -14.83 -1.56
C LEU A 239 -9.09 -15.61 -2.19
N ASN A 240 -8.07 -14.93 -2.68
CA ASN A 240 -6.96 -15.55 -3.42
C ASN A 240 -5.57 -15.07 -2.97
N GLY A 241 -5.52 -14.11 -2.04
CA GLY A 241 -4.34 -13.43 -1.52
C GLY A 241 -3.53 -12.58 -2.51
N ILE A 242 -3.81 -12.65 -3.81
CA ILE A 242 -3.11 -11.87 -4.85
C ILE A 242 -3.87 -10.56 -5.13
N GLY A 243 -5.19 -10.60 -4.98
CA GLY A 243 -6.10 -9.56 -5.40
C GLY A 243 -6.32 -9.55 -6.90
N ALA A 244 -6.88 -8.44 -7.38
CA ALA A 244 -7.10 -8.19 -8.80
C ALA A 244 -6.09 -7.14 -9.30
N PRO A 245 -5.08 -7.51 -10.11
CA PRO A 245 -4.00 -6.60 -10.49
C PRO A 245 -4.46 -5.46 -11.41
N LEU A 246 -5.40 -5.75 -12.33
CA LEU A 246 -5.96 -4.72 -13.22
C LEU A 246 -6.75 -3.65 -12.44
N PRO A 247 -7.73 -4.00 -11.56
CA PRO A 247 -8.38 -3.02 -10.68
C PRO A 247 -7.41 -2.21 -9.82
N LEU A 248 -6.36 -2.84 -9.28
CA LEU A 248 -5.34 -2.11 -8.52
C LEU A 248 -4.63 -1.07 -9.39
N CYS A 249 -4.18 -1.45 -10.58
CA CYS A 249 -3.50 -0.55 -11.51
C CYS A 249 -4.39 0.65 -11.90
N LEU A 250 -5.64 0.39 -12.30
CA LEU A 250 -6.62 1.43 -12.64
C LEU A 250 -6.87 2.36 -11.45
N ALA A 251 -7.05 1.81 -10.25
CA ALA A 251 -7.24 2.60 -9.04
C ALA A 251 -6.05 3.53 -8.77
N ARG A 252 -4.81 3.05 -8.93
CA ARG A 252 -3.61 3.88 -8.73
C ARG A 252 -3.54 5.04 -9.73
N ILE A 253 -3.86 4.79 -11.00
CA ILE A 253 -3.93 5.85 -12.02
C ILE A 253 -5.00 6.87 -11.65
N PHE A 254 -6.20 6.41 -11.30
CA PHE A 254 -7.30 7.29 -10.90
C PHE A 254 -6.99 8.08 -9.62
N GLN A 255 -6.29 7.48 -8.63
CA GLN A 255 -5.82 8.19 -7.43
C GLN A 255 -4.93 9.37 -7.78
N VAL A 256 -3.95 9.18 -8.68
CA VAL A 256 -3.04 10.26 -9.08
C VAL A 256 -3.80 11.38 -9.79
N ILE A 257 -4.65 11.04 -10.77
CA ILE A 257 -5.47 12.02 -11.48
C ILE A 257 -6.38 12.77 -10.50
N ASN A 258 -7.00 12.06 -9.54
CA ASN A 258 -7.86 12.67 -8.54
C ASN A 258 -7.07 13.60 -7.61
N ARG A 259 -5.88 13.21 -7.17
CA ARG A 259 -5.03 14.02 -6.29
C ARG A 259 -4.61 15.33 -6.95
N VAL A 260 -4.09 15.25 -8.17
CA VAL A 260 -3.69 16.45 -8.95
C VAL A 260 -4.91 17.29 -9.30
N GLY A 261 -6.02 16.66 -9.70
CA GLY A 261 -7.26 17.35 -10.04
C GLY A 261 -7.92 18.06 -8.86
N MET A 262 -7.91 17.46 -7.66
CA MET A 262 -8.42 18.11 -6.44
C MET A 262 -7.55 19.30 -6.02
N LEU A 263 -6.22 19.20 -6.17
CA LEU A 263 -5.31 20.33 -5.96
C LEU A 263 -5.57 21.47 -6.96
N LEU A 264 -5.75 21.13 -8.24
CA LEU A 264 -6.12 22.10 -9.27
C LEU A 264 -7.44 22.78 -8.92
N LEU A 265 -8.48 22.01 -8.59
CA LEU A 265 -9.79 22.53 -8.19
C LEU A 265 -9.68 23.50 -7.01
N ALA A 266 -8.97 23.11 -5.95
CA ALA A 266 -8.73 23.95 -4.78
C ALA A 266 -8.04 25.27 -5.16
N MET A 267 -7.01 25.23 -5.99
CA MET A 267 -6.30 26.43 -6.44
C MET A 267 -7.15 27.35 -7.32
N LEU A 268 -7.99 26.77 -8.19
CA LEU A 268 -8.93 27.55 -9.01
C LEU A 268 -9.96 28.29 -8.13
N ILE A 269 -10.48 27.61 -7.10
CA ILE A 269 -11.39 28.22 -6.12
C ILE A 269 -10.68 29.32 -5.32
N ALA A 270 -9.45 29.08 -4.83
CA ALA A 270 -8.69 30.08 -4.07
C ALA A 270 -8.38 31.34 -4.88
N LYS A 271 -8.14 31.19 -6.19
CA LYS A 271 -7.95 32.33 -7.11
C LYS A 271 -9.27 32.98 -7.55
N GLY A 272 -10.42 32.43 -7.17
CA GLY A 272 -11.73 32.94 -7.56
C GLY A 272 -12.01 32.82 -9.06
N TRP A 273 -11.33 31.91 -9.77
CA TRP A 273 -11.53 31.72 -11.21
C TRP A 273 -12.99 31.35 -11.48
N THR A 274 -13.60 31.94 -12.49
CA THR A 274 -15.00 31.78 -12.90
C THR A 274 -16.06 32.26 -11.87
N ILE A 275 -15.71 32.42 -10.58
CA ILE A 275 -16.59 32.97 -9.54
C ILE A 275 -16.51 34.51 -9.50
N ASN A 276 -15.29 35.05 -9.54
CA ASN A 276 -15.01 36.49 -9.40
C ASN A 276 -14.16 37.04 -10.56
N ALA A 277 -13.44 36.17 -11.26
CA ALA A 277 -12.57 36.56 -12.37
C ALA A 277 -12.84 35.71 -13.61
N ILE A 278 -13.07 36.37 -14.74
CA ILE A 278 -13.23 35.72 -16.06
C ILE A 278 -11.86 35.22 -16.57
N ALA A 279 -10.77 35.95 -16.29
CA ALA A 279 -9.41 35.60 -16.67
C ALA A 279 -8.63 34.97 -15.50
N LEU A 280 -7.94 33.85 -15.75
CA LEU A 280 -7.07 33.18 -14.78
C LEU A 280 -5.68 33.82 -14.79
N HIS A 281 -5.41 34.72 -13.83
CA HIS A 281 -4.08 35.30 -13.68
C HIS A 281 -3.05 34.25 -13.18
N GLY A 282 -1.89 34.22 -13.82
CA GLY A 282 -0.83 33.23 -13.54
C GLY A 282 -1.21 31.79 -13.94
N ARG A 283 -1.96 31.62 -15.05
CA ARG A 283 -2.29 30.30 -15.62
C ARG A 283 -1.04 29.48 -15.91
N THR A 284 -0.02 30.08 -16.52
CA THR A 284 1.24 29.41 -16.87
C THR A 284 1.89 28.80 -15.64
N TRP A 285 2.08 29.57 -14.57
CA TRP A 285 2.63 29.10 -13.31
C TRP A 285 1.81 27.96 -12.68
N LEU A 286 0.47 28.08 -12.66
CA LEU A 286 -0.39 27.02 -12.15
C LEU A 286 -0.24 25.73 -12.97
N THR A 287 -0.24 25.83 -14.31
CA THR A 287 -0.05 24.68 -15.19
C THR A 287 1.33 24.05 -15.00
N THR A 288 2.39 24.86 -14.85
CA THR A 288 3.74 24.36 -14.54
C THR A 288 3.75 23.54 -13.25
N VAL A 289 3.17 24.07 -12.16
CA VAL A 289 3.10 23.35 -10.88
C VAL A 289 2.33 22.03 -11.02
N MET A 290 1.20 22.02 -11.73
CA MET A 290 0.42 20.78 -11.95
C MET A 290 1.19 19.76 -12.80
N LEU A 291 1.94 20.22 -13.80
CA LEU A 291 2.80 19.34 -14.60
C LEU A 291 3.92 18.75 -13.74
N THR A 292 4.55 19.56 -12.87
CA THR A 292 5.57 19.10 -11.93
C THR A 292 5.02 18.00 -11.00
N TYR A 293 3.81 18.15 -10.46
CA TYR A 293 3.17 17.09 -9.69
C TYR A 293 2.99 15.80 -10.48
N SER A 294 2.48 15.89 -11.71
CA SER A 294 2.29 14.72 -12.57
C SER A 294 3.61 13.98 -12.84
N VAL A 295 4.69 14.73 -13.10
CA VAL A 295 6.04 14.16 -13.30
C VAL A 295 6.56 13.51 -12.02
N LEU A 296 6.37 14.13 -10.86
CA LEU A 296 6.78 13.54 -9.58
C LEU A 296 6.01 12.25 -9.28
N TYR A 297 4.70 12.21 -9.50
CA TYR A 297 3.92 10.98 -9.34
C TYR A 297 4.32 9.89 -10.34
N LEU A 298 4.70 10.26 -11.58
CA LEU A 298 5.25 9.31 -12.54
C LEU A 298 6.60 8.77 -12.07
N SER A 299 7.49 9.63 -11.54
CA SER A 299 8.78 9.20 -10.98
C SER A 299 8.61 8.27 -9.78
N LEU A 300 7.60 8.53 -8.94
CA LEU A 300 7.23 7.66 -7.82
C LEU A 300 6.79 6.28 -8.30
N ALA A 301 5.98 6.21 -9.36
CA ALA A 301 5.54 4.95 -9.96
C ALA A 301 6.71 4.16 -10.57
N VAL A 302 7.62 4.83 -11.27
CA VAL A 302 8.84 4.22 -11.82
C VAL A 302 9.73 3.69 -10.69
N TRP A 303 9.91 4.47 -9.63
CA TRP A 303 10.67 4.04 -8.46
C TRP A 303 10.04 2.80 -7.81
N TYR A 304 8.72 2.83 -7.59
CA TYR A 304 7.99 1.73 -6.96
C TYR A 304 8.04 0.43 -7.76
N LEU A 305 7.92 0.50 -9.08
CA LEU A 305 7.90 -0.69 -9.95
C LEU A 305 9.31 -1.21 -10.30
N GLY A 306 10.31 -0.34 -10.36
CA GLY A 306 11.64 -0.69 -10.85
C GLY A 306 12.70 -0.93 -9.79
N TYR A 307 12.56 -0.34 -8.60
CA TYR A 307 13.64 -0.27 -7.61
C TYR A 307 13.27 -0.76 -6.22
N VAL A 308 11.97 -0.91 -5.91
CA VAL A 308 11.55 -1.38 -4.58
C VAL A 308 11.73 -2.88 -4.47
N ASP A 309 12.54 -3.29 -3.51
CA ASP A 309 12.66 -4.69 -3.10
C ASP A 309 11.29 -5.18 -2.56
N PRO A 310 10.74 -6.30 -3.08
CA PRO A 310 9.53 -6.93 -2.55
C PRO A 310 9.56 -7.17 -1.03
N ALA A 311 10.74 -7.40 -0.44
CA ALA A 311 10.89 -7.56 0.99
C ALA A 311 10.78 -6.23 1.76
N SER A 312 11.05 -5.09 1.14
CA SER A 312 11.05 -3.77 1.79
C SER A 312 9.69 -3.39 2.38
N THR A 313 9.68 -2.95 3.63
CA THR A 313 8.50 -2.40 4.33
C THR A 313 8.41 -0.88 4.21
N LEU A 314 9.31 -0.27 3.41
CA LEU A 314 9.37 1.16 3.23
C LEU A 314 8.08 1.69 2.63
N TYR A 315 7.48 2.69 3.28
CA TYR A 315 6.30 3.34 2.76
C TYR A 315 6.65 4.17 1.52
N MET A 316 5.78 4.15 0.51
CA MET A 316 6.06 4.79 -0.78
C MET A 316 6.40 6.29 -0.65
N TYR A 317 5.82 7.01 0.30
CA TYR A 317 6.09 8.44 0.49
C TYR A 317 7.36 8.75 1.30
N ASP A 318 8.00 7.74 1.88
CA ASP A 318 9.31 7.87 2.54
C ASP A 318 10.47 7.77 1.53
N SER A 319 10.15 7.43 0.27
CA SER A 319 11.09 7.47 -0.84
C SER A 319 11.47 8.90 -1.22
N VAL A 320 12.60 9.08 -1.90
CA VAL A 320 13.04 10.38 -2.44
C VAL A 320 11.95 11.08 -3.27
N PRO A 321 11.31 10.45 -4.29
CA PRO A 321 10.21 11.10 -5.01
C PRO A 321 8.99 11.37 -4.12
N GLY A 322 8.72 10.51 -3.14
CA GLY A 322 7.66 10.71 -2.15
C GLY A 322 7.85 11.96 -1.30
N LEU A 323 9.04 12.13 -0.73
CA LEU A 323 9.43 13.30 0.05
C LEU A 323 9.38 14.59 -0.77
N ALA A 324 9.76 14.53 -2.05
CA ALA A 324 9.65 15.65 -2.98
C ALA A 324 8.18 16.08 -3.20
N ILE A 325 7.26 15.12 -3.35
CA ILE A 325 5.81 15.39 -3.45
C ILE A 325 5.29 16.04 -2.17
N CYS A 326 5.65 15.48 -1.00
CA CYS A 326 5.25 16.03 0.29
C CYS A 326 5.76 17.46 0.50
N SER A 327 7.00 17.73 0.12
CA SER A 327 7.60 19.07 0.21
C SER A 327 6.89 20.08 -0.70
N LEU A 328 6.63 19.68 -1.96
CA LEU A 328 5.87 20.51 -2.90
C LEU A 328 4.44 20.79 -2.39
N GLN A 329 3.81 19.80 -1.74
CA GLN A 329 2.49 19.94 -1.12
C GLN A 329 2.45 21.04 -0.06
N ILE A 330 3.47 21.13 0.79
CA ILE A 330 3.55 22.16 1.82
C ILE A 330 3.67 23.55 1.16
N ILE A 331 4.49 23.68 0.12
CA ILE A 331 4.68 24.93 -0.62
C ILE A 331 3.38 25.37 -1.30
N VAL A 332 2.70 24.44 -1.99
CA VAL A 332 1.42 24.73 -2.67
C VAL A 332 0.33 25.04 -1.65
N TYR A 333 0.32 24.41 -0.49
CA TYR A 333 -0.63 24.73 0.57
C TYR A 333 -0.44 26.16 1.11
N ALA A 334 0.80 26.58 1.37
CA ALA A 334 1.09 27.96 1.74
C ALA A 334 0.65 28.95 0.66
N TRP A 335 0.90 28.62 -0.61
CA TRP A 335 0.49 29.42 -1.77
C TRP A 335 -1.04 29.50 -1.91
N PHE A 336 -1.75 28.39 -1.65
CA PHE A 336 -3.21 28.31 -1.59
C PHE A 336 -3.77 29.26 -0.53
N VAL A 337 -3.24 29.22 0.70
CA VAL A 337 -3.70 30.09 1.81
C VAL A 337 -3.47 31.57 1.49
N GLN A 338 -2.30 31.92 0.93
CA GLN A 338 -2.01 33.30 0.52
C GLN A 338 -3.04 33.82 -0.49
N HIS A 339 -3.34 33.03 -1.53
CA HIS A 339 -4.33 33.41 -2.54
C HIS A 339 -5.74 33.46 -1.96
N LEU A 340 -6.11 32.53 -1.09
CA LEU A 340 -7.42 32.53 -0.43
C LEU A 340 -7.63 33.83 0.38
N VAL A 341 -6.61 34.27 1.11
CA VAL A 341 -6.65 35.52 1.88
C VAL A 341 -6.71 36.73 0.96
N ALA A 342 -5.90 36.76 -0.10
CA ALA A 342 -5.86 37.87 -1.05
C ALA A 342 -7.19 38.02 -1.82
N THR A 343 -7.78 36.91 -2.28
CA THR A 343 -9.07 36.89 -2.98
C THR A 343 -10.18 37.35 -2.04
N ARG A 344 -10.17 36.90 -0.77
CA ARG A 344 -11.13 37.36 0.24
C ARG A 344 -11.03 38.87 0.53
N ALA A 345 -9.82 39.42 0.56
CA ALA A 345 -9.61 40.84 0.84
C ALA A 345 -10.18 41.75 -0.27
N LYS A 346 -10.32 41.22 -1.49
CA LYS A 346 -10.85 41.93 -2.67
C LYS A 346 -12.36 41.72 -2.89
N GLU A 347 -13.01 40.89 -2.08
CA GLU A 347 -14.44 40.58 -2.23
C GLU A 347 -15.30 41.59 -1.46
N ASP A 348 -16.04 42.42 -2.20
CA ASP A 348 -16.95 43.43 -1.63
C ASP A 348 -18.32 42.85 -1.26
N ASP A 349 -18.74 41.73 -1.88
CA ASP A 349 -20.01 41.06 -1.58
C ASP A 349 -19.93 40.25 -0.27
N ILE A 350 -20.76 40.62 0.71
CA ILE A 350 -20.84 40.01 2.04
C ILE A 350 -21.24 38.52 1.97
N ALA A 351 -22.04 38.10 0.98
CA ALA A 351 -22.46 36.71 0.81
C ALA A 351 -21.31 35.84 0.30
N LYS A 352 -20.56 36.32 -0.70
CA LYS A 352 -19.36 35.64 -1.23
C LYS A 352 -18.21 35.62 -0.23
N ARG A 353 -18.05 36.71 0.55
CA ARG A 353 -17.08 36.78 1.65
C ARG A 353 -17.37 35.77 2.76
N ARG A 354 -18.65 35.42 2.96
CA ARG A 354 -19.10 34.35 3.89
C ARG A 354 -18.76 32.94 3.41
N PHE A 355 -18.79 32.68 2.11
CA PHE A 355 -18.31 31.41 1.55
C PHE A 355 -16.82 31.17 1.89
N PHE A 356 -15.98 32.20 1.77
CA PHE A 356 -14.57 32.13 2.15
C PHE A 356 -14.33 32.05 3.67
N LEU A 357 -15.30 32.43 4.51
CA LEU A 357 -15.23 32.30 5.98
C LEU A 357 -15.37 30.83 6.43
N GLN A 358 -16.25 30.05 5.78
CA GLN A 358 -16.47 28.64 6.11
C GLN A 358 -15.26 27.76 5.82
N VAL A 359 -14.39 28.17 4.89
CA VAL A 359 -13.13 27.46 4.57
C VAL A 359 -12.02 27.76 5.60
N LYS A 360 -12.10 28.87 6.34
CA LYS A 360 -11.07 29.29 7.32
C LYS A 360 -11.29 28.73 8.73
N SER A 361 -12.51 28.31 9.09
CA SER A 361 -12.84 27.91 10.46
C SER A 361 -12.51 26.44 10.78
N HIS A 362 -11.22 26.10 10.74
CA HIS A 362 -10.61 25.14 11.67
C HIS A 362 -9.13 25.53 11.81
N PRO A 363 -8.81 26.20 12.92
CA PRO A 363 -8.21 25.48 14.04
C PRO A 363 -8.80 25.85 15.42
N GLU A 364 -8.80 24.84 16.28
CA GLU A 364 -8.59 24.84 17.74
C GLU A 364 -9.21 25.96 18.61
N GLY A 365 -9.96 25.55 19.65
CA GLY A 365 -10.10 26.39 20.85
C GLY A 365 -11.47 26.42 21.50
N VAL A 366 -11.71 25.41 22.34
CA VAL A 366 -12.63 25.42 23.48
C VAL A 366 -12.42 26.66 24.37
N LEU A 367 -13.50 27.40 24.71
CA LEU A 367 -13.90 27.82 26.07
C LEU A 367 -14.78 29.08 26.10
N SER A 368 -15.75 29.03 27.02
CA SER A 368 -16.49 30.14 27.62
C SER A 368 -17.59 30.79 26.77
N LYS A 369 -18.83 30.30 26.96
CA LYS A 369 -19.93 31.08 27.58
C LYS A 369 -21.24 30.30 27.58
N THR A 370 -21.51 29.58 28.66
CA THR A 370 -22.87 29.27 29.11
C THR A 370 -22.84 29.01 30.61
N PHE A 371 -23.03 30.06 31.42
CA PHE A 371 -23.80 30.03 32.67
C PHE A 371 -24.16 31.48 33.01
N GLY A 372 -25.47 31.73 33.11
CA GLY A 372 -26.07 33.05 33.30
C GLY A 372 -27.53 33.00 32.90
N GLY A 373 -28.32 32.28 33.71
CA GLY A 373 -29.74 32.01 33.55
C GLY A 373 -30.14 30.87 34.47
#